data_AF-A0A941Q0T1-F1
#
_entry.id   AF-A0A941Q0T1-F1
#
_cell.length_a   1.000
_cell.length_b   1.000
_cell.length_c   1.000
_cell.angle_alpha   90.00
_cell.angle_beta   90.00
_cell.angle_gamma   90.00
#
_symmetry.space_group_name_H-M   'P 1'
#
loop_
_entity.id
_entity.type
_entity.pdbx_description
1 polymer ?
#
loop_
_entity_poly.entity_id
_entity_poly.type
_entity_poly.pdbx_seq_one_letter_code
_entity_poly.pdbx_strand_id
1 'polypeptide(L)'
;MITRSAAAPPRPVPALEPIWLEWGALAGMFAFAAWLLGGRGVWALLLGSDPTGLTLVIIIVFAAATLWCGMRARELQRQRRLLDAARGGAAEGWAAEYRAALAAAPRDADAPLDLLLEHTHGPHGTAWWVNGIQLKLGLLGKVIGFSMLAIEIGQIQNFDASQSQELLRSLTTGLGVALLTTMVGLVGNILLGLQLTRLDRYADALVAEAQRRGLEA
;
A
#
# COMPACT_ATOMS: atom_id res chain seq x y z
N MET A 1 -10.84 50.91 -22.10
CA MET A 1 -11.80 49.83 -22.37
C MET A 1 -11.03 48.53 -22.14
N ILE A 2 -11.02 48.02 -20.90
CA ILE A 2 -10.23 46.85 -20.50
C ILE A 2 -11.11 45.63 -20.71
N THR A 3 -10.71 44.76 -21.64
CA THR A 3 -11.36 43.50 -21.94
C THR A 3 -11.23 42.57 -20.73
N ARG A 4 -12.37 42.25 -20.09
CA ARG A 4 -12.46 41.16 -19.11
C ARG A 4 -12.08 39.87 -19.82
N SER A 5 -10.94 39.28 -19.45
CA SER A 5 -10.57 37.93 -19.84
C SER A 5 -11.68 36.99 -19.36
N ALA A 6 -12.40 36.36 -20.30
CA ALA A 6 -13.42 35.39 -19.98
C ALA A 6 -12.73 34.18 -19.32
N ALA A 7 -12.96 33.99 -18.03
CA ALA A 7 -12.50 32.81 -17.31
C ALA A 7 -12.98 31.56 -18.06
N ALA A 8 -12.04 30.70 -18.45
CA ALA A 8 -12.37 29.44 -19.10
C ALA A 8 -13.35 28.65 -18.22
N PRO A 9 -14.37 28.01 -18.79
CA PRO A 9 -15.32 27.23 -18.01
C PRO A 9 -14.58 26.17 -17.19
N PRO A 10 -14.96 25.94 -15.92
CA PRO A 10 -14.33 24.92 -15.09
C PRO A 10 -14.42 23.58 -15.82
N ARG A 11 -13.26 22.95 -16.08
CA ARG A 11 -13.23 21.62 -16.67
C ARG A 11 -14.02 20.70 -15.75
N PRO A 12 -15.01 19.93 -16.26
CA PRO A 12 -15.72 18.97 -15.44
C PRO A 12 -14.69 18.01 -14.86
N VAL A 13 -14.53 18.06 -13.54
CA VAL A 13 -13.70 17.09 -12.83
C VAL A 13 -14.38 15.74 -13.06
N PRO A 14 -13.73 14.77 -13.72
CA PRO A 14 -14.33 13.46 -13.92
C PRO A 14 -14.77 12.93 -12.56
N ALA A 15 -15.98 12.37 -12.49
CA ALA A 15 -16.48 11.72 -11.29
C ALA A 15 -15.47 10.62 -10.92
N LEU A 16 -14.63 10.89 -9.92
CA LEU A 16 -13.72 9.89 -9.40
C LEU A 16 -14.58 8.77 -8.83
N GLU A 17 -14.36 7.56 -9.34
CA GLU A 17 -15.04 6.37 -8.85
C GLU A 17 -14.82 6.26 -7.33
N PRO A 18 -15.78 5.67 -6.59
CA PRO A 18 -15.62 5.53 -5.15
C PRO A 18 -14.42 4.61 -4.88
N ILE A 19 -13.29 5.19 -4.45
CA ILE A 19 -12.04 4.45 -4.16
C ILE A 19 -12.26 3.29 -3.19
N TRP A 20 -13.28 3.40 -2.32
CA TRP A 20 -13.68 2.32 -1.45
C TRP A 20 -14.22 1.09 -2.22
N LEU A 21 -14.95 1.29 -3.32
CA LEU A 21 -15.43 0.20 -4.16
C LEU A 21 -14.29 -0.45 -4.95
N GLU A 22 -13.35 0.35 -5.46
CA GLU A 22 -12.13 -0.16 -6.09
C GLU A 22 -11.35 -1.05 -5.11
N TRP A 23 -11.14 -0.57 -3.88
CA TRP A 23 -10.52 -1.37 -2.81
C TRP A 23 -11.34 -2.63 -2.49
N GLY A 24 -12.67 -2.52 -2.41
CA GLY A 24 -13.56 -3.66 -2.15
C GLY A 24 -13.46 -4.75 -3.22
N ALA A 25 -13.37 -4.36 -4.50
CA ALA A 25 -13.17 -5.28 -5.61
C ALA A 25 -11.79 -5.97 -5.53
N LEU A 26 -10.73 -5.21 -5.23
CA LEU A 26 -9.38 -5.76 -5.01
C LEU A 26 -9.34 -6.72 -3.82
N ALA A 27 -9.95 -6.35 -2.69
CA ALA A 27 -10.03 -7.20 -1.50
C ALA A 27 -10.83 -8.49 -1.79
N GLY A 28 -11.92 -8.39 -2.54
CA GLY A 28 -12.68 -9.55 -3.03
C GLY A 28 -11.84 -10.46 -3.92
N MET A 29 -11.07 -9.88 -4.84
CA MET A 29 -10.13 -10.62 -5.69
C MET A 29 -9.05 -11.33 -4.86
N PHE A 30 -8.48 -10.68 -3.84
CA PHE A 30 -7.50 -11.30 -2.95
C PHE A 30 -8.12 -12.42 -2.10
N ALA A 31 -9.33 -12.22 -1.56
CA ALA A 31 -10.03 -13.25 -0.81
C ALA A 31 -10.35 -14.47 -1.70
N PHE A 32 -10.80 -14.23 -2.93
CA PHE A 32 -11.05 -15.29 -3.90
C PHE A 32 -9.76 -16.04 -4.29
N ALA A 33 -8.67 -15.31 -4.55
CA ALA A 33 -7.37 -15.91 -4.82
C ALA A 33 -6.89 -16.75 -3.63
N ALA A 34 -6.98 -16.23 -2.41
CA ALA A 34 -6.63 -16.95 -1.20
C ALA A 34 -7.46 -18.23 -1.03
N TRP A 35 -8.77 -18.16 -1.26
CA TRP A 35 -9.64 -19.33 -1.22
C TRP A 35 -9.26 -20.37 -2.29
N LEU A 36 -8.99 -19.93 -3.53
CA LEU A 36 -8.59 -20.79 -4.65
C LEU A 36 -7.26 -21.49 -4.37
N LEU A 37 -6.28 -20.79 -3.80
CA LEU A 37 -4.99 -21.35 -3.39
C LEU A 37 -5.18 -22.39 -2.26
N GLY A 38 -6.13 -22.15 -1.35
CA GLY A 38 -6.50 -23.10 -0.30
C GLY A 38 -7.12 -24.37 -0.83
N GLY A 39 -8.06 -24.26 -1.77
CA GLY A 39 -8.68 -25.42 -2.42
C GLY A 39 -7.67 -26.30 -3.17
N ARG A 40 -6.51 -25.75 -3.58
CA ARG A 40 -5.41 -26.48 -4.22
C ARG A 40 -4.28 -26.91 -3.26
N GLY A 41 -4.42 -26.68 -1.96
CA GLY A 41 -3.40 -27.03 -0.97
C GLY A 41 -2.13 -26.17 -1.03
N VAL A 42 -2.12 -25.07 -1.79
CA VAL A 42 -0.94 -24.21 -1.99
C VAL A 42 -0.52 -23.55 -0.68
N TRP A 43 -1.47 -23.20 0.21
CA TRP A 43 -1.14 -22.65 1.53
C TRP A 43 -0.34 -23.63 2.40
N ALA A 44 -0.73 -24.91 2.42
CA ALA A 44 -0.01 -25.93 3.16
C ALA A 44 1.39 -26.13 2.58
N LEU A 45 1.53 -26.10 1.25
CA LEU A 45 2.82 -26.18 0.58
C LEU A 45 3.68 -24.94 0.87
N LEU A 46 3.15 -23.73 0.74
CA LEU A 46 3.84 -22.47 1.04
C LEU A 46 4.37 -22.44 2.48
N LEU A 47 3.52 -22.75 3.45
CA LEU A 47 3.88 -22.70 4.87
C LEU A 47 4.76 -23.88 5.30
N GLY A 48 4.54 -25.06 4.72
CA GLY A 48 5.38 -26.22 4.97
C GLY A 48 6.76 -26.14 4.32
N SER A 49 6.90 -25.38 3.23
CA SER A 49 8.18 -25.21 2.52
C SER A 49 9.06 -24.13 3.13
N ASP A 50 8.53 -23.26 3.99
CA ASP A 50 9.29 -22.21 4.66
C ASP A 50 9.40 -22.46 6.17
N PRO A 51 10.44 -23.19 6.63
CA PRO A 51 10.64 -23.46 8.05
C PRO A 51 10.99 -22.20 8.86
N THR A 52 11.38 -21.11 8.20
CA THR A 52 11.77 -19.85 8.87
C THR A 52 10.55 -19.06 9.35
N GLY A 53 9.37 -19.32 8.79
CA GLY A 53 8.14 -18.60 9.07
C GLY A 53 8.08 -17.18 8.48
N LEU A 54 9.09 -16.75 7.71
CA LEU A 54 9.12 -15.41 7.12
C LEU A 54 7.99 -15.17 6.12
N THR A 55 7.65 -16.18 5.33
CA THR A 55 6.56 -16.12 4.35
C THR A 55 5.24 -15.80 5.06
N LEU A 56 4.98 -16.42 6.20
CA LEU A 56 3.79 -16.13 7.02
C LEU A 56 3.80 -14.68 7.52
N VAL A 57 4.95 -14.20 8.01
CA VAL A 57 5.10 -12.81 8.45
C VAL A 57 4.81 -11.83 7.31
N ILE A 58 5.36 -12.08 6.11
CA ILE A 58 5.11 -11.25 4.92
C ILE A 58 3.61 -11.22 4.58
N ILE A 59 2.93 -12.37 4.61
CA ILE A 59 1.49 -12.47 4.35
C ILE A 59 0.68 -11.65 5.37
N ILE A 60 1.02 -11.75 6.66
CA ILE A 60 0.34 -11.02 7.74
C ILE A 60 0.53 -9.51 7.56
N VAL A 61 1.77 -9.06 7.30
CA VAL A 61 2.08 -7.65 7.05
C VAL A 61 1.30 -7.14 5.83
N PHE A 62 1.26 -7.90 4.74
CA PHE A 62 0.49 -7.55 3.54
C PHE A 62 -1.01 -7.44 3.83
N ALA A 63 -1.58 -8.38 4.57
CA ALA A 63 -3.00 -8.37 4.93
C ALA A 63 -3.35 -7.17 5.82
N ALA A 64 -2.53 -6.90 6.84
CA ALA A 64 -2.71 -5.75 7.73
C ALA A 64 -2.62 -4.42 6.97
N ALA A 65 -1.62 -4.28 6.08
CA ALA A 65 -1.44 -3.09 5.26
C ALA A 65 -2.60 -2.91 4.26
N THR A 66 -3.09 -3.99 3.66
CA THR A 66 -4.26 -3.98 2.76
C THR A 66 -5.53 -3.56 3.51
N LEU A 67 -5.76 -4.04 4.73
CA LEU A 67 -6.87 -3.61 5.58
C LEU A 67 -6.76 -2.13 5.94
N TRP A 68 -5.56 -1.66 6.27
CA TRP A 68 -5.30 -0.25 6.53
C TRP A 68 -5.60 0.62 5.29
N CYS A 69 -5.20 0.19 4.10
CA CYS A 69 -5.52 0.87 2.84
C CYS A 69 -7.04 1.02 2.66
N GLY A 70 -7.81 -0.01 3.03
CA GLY A 70 -9.27 0.04 3.00
C GLY A 70 -9.82 1.08 3.98
N MET A 71 -9.39 1.04 5.23
CA MET A 71 -9.84 2.02 6.24
C MET A 71 -9.54 3.46 5.80
N ARG A 72 -8.36 3.71 5.22
CA ARG A 72 -8.01 5.03 4.66
C ARG A 72 -8.81 5.40 3.43
N ALA A 73 -9.09 4.46 2.53
CA ALA A 73 -9.97 4.69 1.38
C ALA A 73 -11.37 5.16 1.83
N ARG A 74 -11.94 4.57 2.90
CA ARG A 74 -13.22 5.03 3.48
C ARG A 74 -13.13 6.45 4.00
N GLU A 75 -12.05 6.76 4.72
CA GLU A 75 -11.89 8.08 5.34
C GLU A 75 -11.71 9.17 4.28
N LEU A 76 -10.85 8.96 3.28
CA LEU A 76 -10.69 9.90 2.18
C LEU A 76 -12.00 10.11 1.41
N GLN A 77 -12.75 9.03 1.17
CA GLN A 77 -14.05 9.12 0.53
C GLN A 77 -15.09 9.86 1.39
N ARG A 78 -15.05 9.70 2.71
CA ARG A 78 -15.90 10.46 3.65
C ARG A 78 -15.59 11.95 3.58
N GLN A 79 -14.31 12.32 3.60
CA GLN A 79 -13.85 13.72 3.51
C GLN A 79 -14.23 14.35 2.17
N ARG A 80 -14.13 13.59 1.07
CA ARG A 80 -14.60 14.04 -0.25
C ARG A 80 -16.10 14.32 -0.26
N ARG A 81 -16.92 13.45 0.34
CA ARG A 81 -18.36 13.66 0.45
C ARG A 81 -18.71 14.90 1.27
N LEU A 82 -17.98 15.15 2.37
CA LEU A 82 -18.15 16.36 3.17
C LEU A 82 -17.81 17.62 2.38
N LEU A 83 -16.70 17.58 1.62
CA LEU A 83 -16.34 18.66 0.71
C LEU A 83 -17.46 18.92 -0.31
N ASP A 84 -17.99 17.88 -0.96
CA ASP A 84 -19.07 18.02 -1.95
C ASP A 84 -20.39 18.52 -1.32
N ALA A 85 -20.73 18.08 -0.11
CA ALA A 85 -21.91 18.53 0.65
C ALA A 85 -21.82 20.01 1.06
N ALA A 86 -20.60 20.52 1.33
CA ALA A 86 -20.36 21.92 1.63
C ALA A 86 -20.70 22.88 0.47
N ARG A 87 -21.07 22.37 -0.72
CA ARG A 87 -21.68 23.18 -1.80
C ARG A 87 -23.08 23.72 -1.44
N GLY A 88 -23.78 23.10 -0.47
CA GLY A 88 -25.16 23.44 -0.11
C GLY A 88 -25.37 23.95 1.32
N GLY A 89 -24.33 24.10 2.14
CA GLY A 89 -24.47 24.47 3.56
C GLY A 89 -23.16 24.40 4.35
N ALA A 90 -23.27 24.38 5.69
CA ALA A 90 -22.15 24.40 6.63
C ALA A 90 -21.07 23.36 6.28
N ALA A 91 -19.83 23.84 6.13
CA ALA A 91 -18.70 23.00 5.77
C ALA A 91 -18.16 22.30 7.03
N GLU A 92 -18.00 20.98 6.97
CA GLU A 92 -17.34 20.16 7.99
C GLU A 92 -16.18 19.36 7.39
N GLY A 93 -15.23 18.94 8.22
CA GLY A 93 -14.06 18.14 7.81
C GLY A 93 -12.84 18.97 7.40
N TRP A 94 -11.81 18.30 6.89
CA TRP A 94 -10.49 18.91 6.67
C TRP A 94 -10.52 20.09 5.71
N ALA A 95 -11.37 20.03 4.69
CA ALA A 95 -11.53 21.13 3.74
C ALA A 95 -12.25 22.35 4.35
N ALA A 96 -13.09 22.15 5.35
CA ALA A 96 -13.72 23.24 6.09
C ALA A 96 -12.73 23.94 7.02
N GLU A 97 -11.91 23.15 7.73
CA GLU A 97 -10.81 23.66 8.55
C GLU A 97 -9.81 24.46 7.71
N TYR A 98 -9.43 23.94 6.53
CA TYR A 98 -8.61 24.64 5.56
C TYR A 98 -9.22 26.00 5.15
N ARG A 99 -10.52 26.04 4.81
CA ARG A 99 -11.21 27.29 4.44
C ARG A 99 -11.33 28.27 5.61
N ALA A 100 -11.63 27.78 6.80
CA ALA A 100 -11.71 28.62 8.00
C ALA A 100 -10.34 29.23 8.33
N ALA A 101 -9.28 28.44 8.19
CA ALA A 101 -7.91 28.91 8.36
C ALA A 101 -7.52 29.96 7.31
N LEU A 102 -7.89 29.77 6.04
CA LEU A 102 -7.69 30.80 5.00
C LEU A 102 -8.45 32.11 5.33
N ALA A 103 -9.71 32.01 5.75
CA ALA A 103 -10.53 33.17 6.10
C ALA A 103 -10.00 33.95 7.31
N ALA A 104 -9.27 33.28 8.22
CA ALA A 104 -8.63 33.90 9.38
C ALA A 104 -7.38 34.73 9.02
N ALA A 105 -6.96 34.76 7.74
CA ALA A 105 -5.79 35.48 7.24
C ALA A 105 -4.52 35.20 8.08
N PRO A 106 -4.03 33.95 8.07
CA PRO A 106 -2.92 33.53 8.90
C PRO A 106 -1.64 34.29 8.50
N ARG A 107 -0.73 34.49 9.47
CA ARG A 107 0.58 35.13 9.21
C ARG A 107 1.40 34.36 8.18
N ASP A 108 1.26 33.05 8.19
CA ASP A 108 1.86 32.14 7.24
C ASP A 108 0.79 31.68 6.25
N ALA A 109 0.95 32.06 4.99
CA ALA A 109 -0.01 31.79 3.93
C ALA A 109 -0.05 30.30 3.54
N ASP A 110 1.03 29.56 3.79
CA ASP A 110 1.16 28.15 3.39
C ASP A 110 0.71 27.19 4.50
N ALA A 111 0.71 27.63 5.76
CA ALA A 111 0.34 26.80 6.92
C ALA A 111 -1.02 26.06 6.81
N PRO A 112 -2.11 26.66 6.29
CA PRO A 112 -3.37 25.92 6.10
C PRO A 112 -3.24 24.76 5.12
N LEU A 113 -2.47 24.95 4.05
CA LEU A 113 -2.23 23.93 3.05
C LEU A 113 -1.38 22.80 3.62
N ASP A 114 -0.32 23.13 4.36
CA ASP A 114 0.53 22.14 5.00
C ASP A 114 -0.26 21.23 5.95
N LEU A 115 -1.18 21.80 6.73
CA LEU A 115 -2.04 21.04 7.63
C LEU A 115 -3.00 20.11 6.85
N LEU A 116 -3.57 20.58 5.74
CA LEU A 116 -4.40 19.75 4.86
C LEU A 116 -3.60 18.59 4.23
N LEU A 117 -2.37 18.87 3.80
CA LEU A 117 -1.43 17.87 3.27
C LEU A 117 -1.06 16.85 4.34
N GLU A 118 -0.82 17.29 5.58
CA GLU A 118 -0.49 16.41 6.69
C GLU A 118 -1.65 15.44 6.99
N HIS A 119 -2.90 15.91 7.03
CA HIS A 119 -4.06 15.03 7.26
C HIS A 119 -4.30 14.02 6.13
N THR A 120 -4.05 14.43 4.89
CA THR A 120 -4.30 13.60 3.70
C THR A 120 -3.15 12.62 3.46
N HIS A 121 -1.91 13.09 3.40
CA HIS A 121 -0.72 12.30 3.03
C HIS A 121 0.11 11.80 4.21
N GLY A 122 0.09 12.44 5.37
CA GLY A 122 0.92 12.05 6.53
C GLY A 122 0.83 10.55 6.85
N PRO A 123 -0.38 9.97 6.98
CA PRO A 123 -0.52 8.54 7.23
C PRO A 123 -0.03 7.62 6.09
N HIS A 124 0.02 8.11 4.85
CA HIS A 124 0.48 7.33 3.69
C HIS A 124 1.98 7.07 3.74
N GLY A 125 2.75 7.99 4.34
CA GLY A 125 4.21 7.82 4.51
C GLY A 125 4.57 6.56 5.29
N THR A 126 3.88 6.29 6.40
CA THR A 126 4.09 5.05 7.18
C THR A 126 3.71 3.82 6.38
N ALA A 127 2.64 3.87 5.58
CA ALA A 127 2.22 2.73 4.77
C ALA A 127 3.20 2.42 3.62
N TRP A 128 3.78 3.44 2.99
CA TRP A 128 4.88 3.27 2.03
C TRP A 128 6.14 2.69 2.67
N TRP A 129 6.43 3.08 3.91
CA TRP A 129 7.53 2.47 4.66
C TRP A 129 7.27 0.98 4.95
N VAL A 130 6.05 0.59 5.34
CA VAL A 130 5.65 -0.82 5.50
C VAL A 130 5.79 -1.58 4.17
N ASN A 131 5.36 -0.96 3.06
CA ASN A 131 5.57 -1.54 1.73
C ASN A 131 7.07 -1.79 1.47
N GLY A 132 7.94 -0.84 1.82
CA GLY A 132 9.40 -1.00 1.73
C GLY A 132 9.97 -2.11 2.62
N ILE A 133 9.42 -2.33 3.82
CA ILE A 133 9.78 -3.48 4.67
C ILE A 133 9.47 -4.79 3.96
N GLN A 134 8.34 -4.88 3.28
CA GLN A 134 7.93 -6.10 2.61
C GLN A 134 8.93 -6.54 1.53
N LEU A 135 9.47 -5.59 0.77
CA LEU A 135 10.57 -5.83 -0.17
C LEU A 135 11.83 -6.32 0.54
N LYS A 136 12.21 -5.66 1.64
CA LYS A 136 13.40 -6.03 2.44
C LYS A 136 13.28 -7.43 3.05
N LEU A 137 12.10 -7.81 3.53
CA LEU A 137 11.82 -9.15 4.03
C LEU A 137 11.93 -10.21 2.91
N GLY A 138 11.44 -9.91 1.71
CA GLY A 138 11.62 -10.77 0.55
C GLY A 138 13.10 -10.98 0.16
N LEU A 139 13.91 -9.93 0.25
CA LEU A 139 15.37 -10.01 0.02
C LEU A 139 16.08 -10.77 1.16
N LEU A 140 15.65 -10.58 2.40
CA LEU A 140 16.16 -11.29 3.56
C LEU A 140 15.94 -12.81 3.44
N GLY A 141 14.83 -13.23 2.83
CA GLY A 141 14.59 -14.63 2.47
C GLY A 141 15.70 -15.26 1.63
N LYS A 142 16.33 -14.49 0.70
CA LYS A 142 17.49 -14.99 -0.06
C LYS A 142 18.70 -15.21 0.83
N VAL A 143 18.99 -14.23 1.69
CA VAL A 143 20.14 -14.30 2.60
C VAL A 143 20.00 -15.49 3.54
N ILE A 144 18.80 -15.75 4.05
CA ILE A 144 18.55 -16.93 4.89
C ILE A 144 18.68 -18.22 4.10
N GLY A 145 18.07 -18.33 2.91
CA GLY A 145 18.21 -19.55 2.11
C GLY A 145 19.66 -19.87 1.73
N PHE A 146 20.47 -18.85 1.41
CA PHE A 146 21.91 -19.02 1.21
C PHE A 146 22.66 -19.38 2.51
N SER A 147 22.22 -18.88 3.65
CA SER A 147 22.82 -19.23 4.95
C SER A 147 22.53 -20.68 5.34
N MET A 148 21.29 -21.16 5.14
CA MET A 148 20.94 -22.57 5.31
C MET A 148 21.82 -23.47 4.44
N LEU A 149 21.98 -23.09 3.17
CA LEU A 149 22.87 -23.76 2.22
C LEU A 149 24.31 -23.88 2.70
N ALA A 150 24.87 -22.76 3.19
CA ALA A 150 26.26 -22.69 3.63
C ALA A 150 26.50 -23.52 4.89
N ILE A 151 25.53 -23.55 5.82
CA ILE A 151 25.60 -24.37 7.03
C ILE A 151 25.66 -25.86 6.67
N GLU A 152 24.83 -26.30 5.73
CA GLU A 152 24.79 -27.71 5.32
C GLU A 152 26.09 -28.12 4.62
N ILE A 153 26.65 -27.29 3.74
CA ILE A 153 27.95 -27.54 3.10
C ILE A 153 29.07 -27.58 4.16
N GLY A 154 29.05 -26.71 5.16
CA GLY A 154 30.05 -26.65 6.22
C GLY A 154 30.04 -27.84 7.18
N GLN A 155 28.96 -28.64 7.19
CA GLN A 155 28.83 -29.82 8.06
C GLN A 155 29.23 -31.14 7.39
N ILE A 156 29.56 -31.13 6.09
CA ILE A 156 29.94 -32.34 5.36
C ILE A 156 31.36 -32.76 5.73
N GLN A 157 31.48 -33.98 6.26
CA GLN A 157 32.75 -34.56 6.67
C GLN A 157 33.29 -35.61 5.68
N ASN A 158 32.45 -36.28 4.87
CA ASN A 158 32.87 -37.31 3.90
C ASN A 158 31.97 -37.38 2.64
N PHE A 159 32.54 -37.33 1.44
CA PHE A 159 31.76 -37.46 0.20
C PHE A 159 31.44 -38.92 -0.16
N ASP A 160 30.49 -39.53 0.57
CA ASP A 160 29.85 -40.78 0.13
C ASP A 160 28.58 -40.51 -0.70
N ALA A 161 28.04 -41.56 -1.33
CA ALA A 161 26.86 -41.45 -2.17
C ALA A 161 25.59 -41.02 -1.40
N SER A 162 25.48 -41.31 -0.10
CA SER A 162 24.35 -40.92 0.74
C SER A 162 24.43 -39.44 1.15
N GLN A 163 25.60 -38.95 1.54
CA GLN A 163 25.83 -37.53 1.85
C GLN A 163 25.68 -36.65 0.60
N SER A 164 26.01 -37.17 -0.57
CA SER A 164 25.80 -36.47 -1.85
C SER A 164 24.31 -36.29 -2.17
N GLN A 165 23.46 -37.28 -1.87
CA GLN A 165 22.00 -37.15 -2.03
C GLN A 165 21.39 -36.18 -1.02
N GLU A 166 21.87 -36.19 0.22
CA GLU A 166 21.43 -35.27 1.26
C GLU A 166 21.80 -33.83 0.92
N LEU A 167 23.04 -33.59 0.46
CA LEU A 167 23.48 -32.30 -0.07
C LEU A 167 22.54 -31.80 -1.17
N LEU A 168 22.22 -32.63 -2.18
CA LEU A 168 21.33 -32.21 -3.28
C LEU A 168 19.93 -31.83 -2.79
N ARG A 169 19.40 -32.55 -1.79
CA ARG A 169 18.10 -32.26 -1.18
C ARG A 169 18.13 -30.94 -0.40
N SER A 170 19.16 -30.75 0.41
CA SER A 170 19.48 -29.53 1.15
C SER A 170 19.61 -28.32 0.24
N LEU A 171 20.40 -28.46 -0.83
CA LEU A 171 20.59 -27.41 -1.83
C LEU A 171 19.26 -27.00 -2.48
N THR A 172 18.43 -27.98 -2.82
CA THR A 172 17.10 -27.74 -3.39
C THR A 172 16.17 -27.07 -2.39
N THR A 173 16.26 -27.44 -1.11
CA THR A 173 15.43 -26.87 -0.04
C THR A 173 15.82 -25.42 0.27
N GLY A 174 17.10 -25.13 0.52
CA GLY A 174 17.59 -23.77 0.80
C GLY A 174 17.34 -22.81 -0.36
N LEU A 175 17.53 -23.26 -1.60
CA LEU A 175 17.17 -22.51 -2.80
C LEU A 175 15.65 -22.30 -2.91
N GLY A 176 14.85 -23.34 -2.62
CA GLY A 176 13.40 -23.28 -2.63
C GLY A 176 12.85 -22.23 -1.67
N VAL A 177 13.34 -22.22 -0.43
CA VAL A 177 12.98 -21.23 0.61
C VAL A 177 13.31 -19.81 0.14
N ALA A 178 14.52 -19.61 -0.40
CA ALA A 178 14.96 -18.31 -0.91
C ALA A 178 14.04 -17.78 -2.01
N LEU A 179 13.77 -18.59 -3.03
CA LEU A 179 12.96 -18.19 -4.18
C LEU A 179 11.51 -17.91 -3.79
N LEU A 180 10.91 -18.79 -2.99
CA LEU A 180 9.51 -18.69 -2.58
C LEU A 180 9.29 -17.45 -1.70
N THR A 181 10.13 -17.23 -0.69
CA THR A 181 10.02 -16.06 0.20
C THR A 181 10.22 -14.75 -0.58
N THR A 182 11.19 -14.71 -1.50
CA THR A 182 11.39 -13.53 -2.37
C THR A 182 10.18 -13.29 -3.26
N MET A 183 9.63 -14.32 -3.88
CA MET A 183 8.47 -14.19 -4.76
C MET A 183 7.27 -13.63 -3.99
N VAL A 184 6.96 -14.17 -2.82
CA VAL A 184 5.84 -13.70 -1.99
C VAL A 184 6.07 -12.25 -1.54
N GLY A 185 7.29 -11.91 -1.11
CA GLY A 185 7.67 -10.55 -0.74
C GLY A 185 7.52 -9.54 -1.89
N LEU A 186 8.02 -9.86 -3.08
CA LEU A 186 7.93 -9.01 -4.26
C LEU A 186 6.49 -8.84 -4.74
N VAL A 187 5.76 -9.95 -4.89
CA VAL A 187 4.36 -9.91 -5.36
C VAL A 187 3.53 -9.05 -4.44
N GLY A 188 3.61 -9.27 -3.13
CA GLY A 188 2.85 -8.47 -2.19
C GLY A 188 3.32 -7.00 -2.13
N ASN A 189 4.62 -6.71 -2.29
CA ASN A 189 5.12 -5.33 -2.37
C ASN A 189 4.57 -4.58 -3.58
N ILE A 190 4.48 -5.25 -4.74
CA ILE A 190 3.90 -4.67 -5.95
C ILE A 190 2.40 -4.42 -5.77
N LEU A 191 1.68 -5.42 -5.25
CA LEU A 191 0.23 -5.32 -5.02
C LEU A 191 -0.13 -4.25 -3.99
N LEU A 192 0.64 -4.14 -2.91
CA LEU A 192 0.45 -3.10 -1.91
C LEU A 192 0.85 -1.73 -2.46
N GLY A 193 1.96 -1.64 -3.20
CA GLY A 193 2.38 -0.43 -3.89
C GLY A 193 1.30 0.12 -4.81
N LEU A 194 0.63 -0.74 -5.58
CA LEU A 194 -0.49 -0.35 -6.43
C LEU A 194 -1.65 0.27 -5.63
N GLN A 195 -2.01 -0.32 -4.48
CA GLN A 195 -3.06 0.22 -3.59
C GLN A 195 -2.67 1.60 -3.04
N LEU A 196 -1.41 1.76 -2.62
CA LEU A 196 -0.91 3.02 -2.07
C LEU A 196 -0.84 4.12 -3.13
N THR A 197 -0.34 3.82 -4.34
CA THR A 197 -0.34 4.79 -5.44
C THR A 197 -1.76 5.26 -5.78
N ARG A 198 -2.76 4.37 -5.70
CA ARG A 198 -4.16 4.75 -5.91
C ARG A 198 -4.69 5.67 -4.80
N LEU A 199 -4.36 5.37 -3.54
CA LEU A 199 -4.69 6.22 -2.39
C LEU A 199 -4.06 7.62 -2.50
N ASP A 200 -2.78 7.70 -2.87
CA ASP A 200 -2.07 8.96 -3.06
C ASP A 200 -2.73 9.81 -4.14
N ARG A 201 -3.02 9.22 -5.30
CA ARG A 201 -3.71 9.94 -6.39
C ARG A 201 -5.09 10.46 -5.98
N TYR A 202 -5.80 9.74 -5.11
CA TYR A 202 -7.09 10.17 -4.61
C TYR A 202 -6.95 11.30 -3.58
N ALA A 203 -5.95 11.23 -2.70
CA ALA A 203 -5.61 12.30 -1.78
C ALA A 203 -5.20 13.58 -2.52
N ASP A 204 -4.35 13.48 -3.54
CA ASP A 204 -3.96 14.61 -4.41
C ASP A 204 -5.20 15.27 -5.04
N ALA A 205 -6.13 14.47 -5.55
CA ALA A 205 -7.35 14.98 -6.16
C ALA A 205 -8.30 15.64 -5.14
N LEU A 206 -8.30 15.18 -3.89
CA LEU A 206 -9.06 15.79 -2.80
C LEU A 206 -8.46 17.16 -2.42
N VAL A 207 -7.14 17.23 -2.25
CA VAL A 207 -6.42 18.46 -1.92
C VAL A 207 -6.59 19.50 -3.02
N ALA A 208 -6.41 19.10 -4.28
CA ALA A 208 -6.56 20.00 -5.43
C ALA A 208 -7.98 20.60 -5.54
N GLU A 209 -9.01 19.81 -5.24
CA GLU A 209 -10.39 20.30 -5.23
C GLU A 209 -10.64 21.24 -4.03
N ALA A 210 -10.11 20.93 -2.85
CA ALA A 210 -10.20 21.79 -1.68
C ALA A 210 -9.51 23.15 -1.91
N GLN A 211 -8.30 23.15 -2.49
CA GLN A 211 -7.58 24.36 -2.89
C GLN A 211 -8.35 25.19 -3.91
N ARG A 212 -8.86 24.55 -4.99
CA ARG A 212 -9.64 25.24 -6.02
C ARG A 212 -10.82 25.99 -5.41
N ARG A 213 -11.57 25.35 -4.51
CA ARG A 213 -12.69 25.98 -3.81
C ARG A 213 -12.28 27.03 -2.78
N GLY A 214 -11.07 26.92 -2.22
CA GLY A 214 -10.49 27.94 -1.36
C GLY A 214 -10.13 29.22 -2.12
N LEU A 215 -9.70 29.10 -3.39
CA LEU A 215 -9.35 30.24 -4.26
C LEU A 215 -10.59 30.93 -4.87
N GLU A 216 -11.70 30.22 -5.00
CA GLU A 216 -12.97 30.76 -5.55
C GLU A 216 -13.83 31.48 -4.49
N ALA A 217 -13.51 31.33 -3.20
CA ALA A 217 -14.25 31.88 -2.06
C ALA A 217 -13.67 33.23 -1.59
#